data_AF-A0A177CV35-F1
#
_entry.id   AF-A0A177CV35-F1
#
_cell.length_a   1.000
_cell.length_b   1.000
_cell.length_c   1.000
_cell.angle_alpha   90.00
_cell.angle_beta   90.00
_cell.angle_gamma   90.00
#
_symmetry.space_group_name_H-M   'P 1'
#
loop_
_entity.id
_entity.type
_entity.pdbx_description
1 polymer ?
#
loop_
_entity_poly.entity_id
_entity_poly.type
_entity_poly.pdbx_seq_one_letter_code
_entity_poly.pdbx_strand_id
1 'polypeptide(L)'
;MTSYSLPNFSSRISKLEHFSQIAEPDSAPLHPDGSRHLLAVVYRDAPKIYPELKRYGDFSQGVRKIDISFDFISFYRFFKVTAGEFGKDCQPRCTLTYNVFERMPYLNEIIVRLPSDRMKTWVNKTHQMERPLFHITSPCPRMIYRILYERIAEALATYENVSVRNFLSETEEKRFWRKIKLFDAPETVQY
;
A
#
# COMPACT_ATOMS: atom_id res chain seq x y z
N MET A 1 -13.62 -8.05 -13.10
CA MET A 1 -13.15 -7.19 -11.98
C MET A 1 -12.32 -6.08 -12.57
N THR A 2 -12.64 -4.82 -12.29
CA THR A 2 -11.85 -3.67 -12.73
C THR A 2 -10.53 -3.65 -11.95
N SER A 3 -9.42 -4.01 -12.59
CA SER A 3 -8.08 -3.75 -12.06
C SER A 3 -7.90 -2.23 -11.93
N TYR A 4 -7.73 -1.71 -10.73
CA TYR A 4 -7.41 -0.30 -10.53
C TYR A 4 -5.90 -0.11 -10.74
N SER A 5 -5.49 0.96 -11.40
CA SER A 5 -4.06 1.27 -11.55
C SER A 5 -3.56 2.04 -10.31
N LEU A 6 -2.29 1.89 -9.96
CA LEU A 6 -1.68 2.66 -8.85
C LEU A 6 -1.85 4.19 -9.00
N PRO A 7 -1.72 4.80 -10.20
CA PRO A 7 -2.04 6.22 -10.38
C PRO A 7 -3.49 6.60 -10.03
N ASN A 8 -4.47 5.74 -10.36
CA ASN A 8 -5.86 6.00 -10.00
C ASN A 8 -6.08 5.92 -8.49
N PHE A 9 -5.42 4.97 -7.81
CA PHE A 9 -5.43 4.90 -6.35
C PHE A 9 -4.82 6.16 -5.73
N SER A 10 -3.64 6.57 -6.22
CA SER A 10 -2.99 7.80 -5.76
C SER A 10 -3.85 9.04 -5.95
N SER A 11 -4.48 9.22 -7.11
CA SER A 11 -5.37 10.35 -7.35
C SER A 11 -6.56 10.35 -6.39
N ARG A 12 -7.11 9.17 -6.05
CA ARG A 12 -8.22 9.07 -5.09
C ARG A 12 -7.78 9.42 -3.67
N ILE A 13 -6.63 8.93 -3.22
CA ILE A 13 -6.08 9.31 -1.92
C ILE A 13 -5.84 10.81 -1.85
N SER A 14 -5.16 11.38 -2.86
CA SER A 14 -4.93 12.82 -2.90
C SER A 14 -6.24 13.58 -2.87
N LYS A 15 -7.28 13.17 -3.61
CA LYS A 15 -8.59 13.81 -3.53
C LYS A 15 -9.17 13.82 -2.12
N LEU A 16 -9.03 12.72 -1.36
CA LEU A 16 -9.50 12.68 0.03
C LEU A 16 -8.70 13.62 0.95
N GLU A 17 -7.40 13.75 0.72
CA GLU A 17 -6.50 14.66 1.46
C GLU A 17 -6.86 16.15 1.24
N HIS A 18 -7.61 16.49 0.19
CA HIS A 18 -8.03 17.89 -0.07
C HIS A 18 -9.28 18.32 0.71
N PHE A 19 -10.01 17.39 1.33
CA PHE A 19 -11.25 17.70 2.04
C PHE A 19 -11.06 17.55 3.54
N SER A 20 -11.10 18.67 4.27
CA SER A 20 -11.09 18.68 5.74
C SER A 20 -12.38 18.08 6.31
N GLN A 21 -12.26 17.35 7.41
CA GLN A 21 -13.39 16.90 8.20
C GLN A 21 -13.93 18.07 9.02
N ILE A 22 -15.18 18.45 8.80
CA ILE A 22 -15.87 19.48 9.59
C ILE A 22 -16.55 18.82 10.78
N ALA A 23 -15.73 18.30 11.70
CA ALA A 23 -16.20 17.62 12.92
C ALA A 23 -16.25 18.55 14.15
N GLU A 24 -15.41 19.58 14.18
CA GLU A 24 -15.28 20.54 15.29
C GLU A 24 -15.24 21.99 14.76
N PRO A 25 -15.57 23.00 15.58
CA PRO A 25 -15.30 24.40 15.21
C PRO A 25 -13.82 24.61 14.89
N ASP A 26 -13.53 25.49 13.91
CA ASP A 26 -12.16 25.79 13.46
C ASP A 26 -11.35 24.61 12.88
N SER A 27 -11.99 23.49 12.53
CA SER A 27 -11.34 22.31 11.96
C SER A 27 -10.78 22.52 10.55
N ALA A 28 -11.38 23.43 9.78
CA ALA A 28 -10.95 23.77 8.43
C ALA A 28 -10.00 24.97 8.45
N PRO A 29 -8.74 24.84 7.99
CA PRO A 29 -7.85 25.98 7.84
C PRO A 29 -8.34 26.86 6.67
N LEU A 30 -9.00 27.98 7.01
CA LEU A 30 -9.55 28.93 6.03
C LEU A 30 -8.48 29.67 5.22
N HIS A 31 -7.24 29.74 5.73
CA HIS A 31 -6.12 30.45 5.10
C HIS A 31 -4.92 29.51 4.88
N PRO A 32 -4.42 29.40 3.63
CA PRO A 32 -3.27 28.55 3.28
C PRO A 32 -1.97 28.92 4.02
N ASP A 33 -1.78 30.21 4.35
CA ASP A 33 -0.54 30.70 4.97
C ASP A 33 -0.64 30.83 6.50
N GLY A 34 -1.73 30.35 7.10
CA GLY A 34 -1.96 30.43 8.54
C GLY A 34 -1.26 29.32 9.32
N SER A 35 -0.96 29.57 10.60
CA SER A 35 -0.45 28.56 11.54
C SER A 35 -1.33 27.30 11.59
N ARG A 36 -2.64 27.43 11.40
CA ARG A 36 -3.59 26.32 11.32
C ARG A 36 -3.37 25.41 10.11
N HIS A 37 -2.95 25.96 8.96
CA HIS A 37 -2.61 25.15 7.80
C HIS A 37 -1.38 24.28 8.06
N LEU A 38 -0.35 24.85 8.70
CA LEU A 38 0.83 24.10 9.12
C LEU A 38 0.47 22.94 10.06
N LEU A 39 -0.41 23.18 11.04
CA LEU A 39 -0.90 22.12 11.94
C LEU A 39 -1.66 21.02 11.18
N ALA A 40 -2.48 21.39 10.19
CA ALA A 40 -3.16 20.42 9.34
C ALA A 40 -2.19 19.58 8.51
N VAL A 41 -1.15 20.20 7.94
CA VAL A 41 -0.08 19.50 7.21
C VAL A 41 0.69 18.53 8.11
N VAL A 42 1.07 18.99 9.31
CA VAL A 42 1.76 18.15 10.31
C VAL A 42 0.91 16.94 10.69
N TYR A 43 -0.39 17.15 10.97
CA TYR A 43 -1.29 16.06 11.30
C TYR A 43 -1.54 15.11 10.12
N ARG A 44 -1.65 15.62 8.89
CA ARG A 44 -1.79 14.80 7.67
C ARG A 44 -0.61 13.84 7.50
N ASP A 45 0.60 14.32 7.73
CA ASP A 45 1.81 13.55 7.45
C ASP A 45 2.15 12.57 8.60
N ALA A 46 1.78 12.90 9.84
CA ALA A 46 2.07 12.09 11.02
C ALA A 46 0.91 12.03 12.05
N PRO A 47 -0.27 11.51 11.69
CA PRO A 47 -1.45 11.57 12.56
C PRO A 47 -1.33 10.72 13.84
N LYS A 48 -0.53 9.66 13.81
CA LYS A 48 -0.26 8.81 14.98
C LYS A 48 0.66 9.48 16.00
N ILE A 49 1.51 10.43 15.56
CA ILE A 49 2.46 11.15 16.43
C ILE A 49 1.77 12.32 17.13
N TYR A 50 0.84 12.99 16.45
CA TYR A 50 0.15 14.20 16.93
C TYR A 50 -1.38 14.00 17.07
N PRO A 51 -1.86 13.06 17.91
CA PRO A 51 -3.29 12.77 18.05
C PRO A 51 -4.11 13.98 18.53
N GLU A 52 -3.50 14.93 19.24
CA GLU A 52 -4.13 16.18 19.69
C GLU A 52 -4.55 17.11 18.54
N LEU A 53 -3.94 16.95 17.37
CA LEU A 53 -4.25 17.71 16.16
C LEU A 53 -5.39 17.10 15.33
N LYS A 54 -6.05 16.04 15.84
CA LYS A 54 -7.16 15.32 15.17
C LYS A 54 -8.22 16.22 14.56
N ARG A 55 -8.50 17.37 15.17
CA ARG A 55 -9.47 18.36 14.68
C ARG A 55 -9.16 18.84 13.25
N TYR A 56 -7.91 18.84 12.82
CA TYR A 56 -7.50 19.27 11.49
C TYR A 56 -7.54 18.16 10.45
N GLY A 57 -8.16 17.03 10.79
CA GLY A 57 -8.11 15.85 9.96
C GLY A 57 -8.81 15.99 8.62
N ASP A 58 -8.34 15.25 7.63
CA ASP A 58 -8.93 15.16 6.29
C ASP A 58 -9.73 13.87 6.12
N PHE A 59 -10.45 13.75 5.01
CA PHE A 59 -11.29 12.58 4.74
C PHE A 59 -10.48 11.28 4.62
N SER A 60 -9.20 11.36 4.22
CA SER A 60 -8.34 10.17 4.08
C SER A 60 -8.09 9.52 5.45
N GLN A 61 -7.94 10.34 6.49
CA GLN A 61 -7.70 9.85 7.84
C GLN A 61 -8.93 9.17 8.45
N GLY A 62 -10.13 9.51 7.99
CA GLY A 62 -11.38 8.85 8.40
C GLY A 62 -11.63 7.48 7.76
N VAL A 63 -10.78 7.06 6.80
CA VAL A 63 -10.90 5.77 6.13
C VAL A 63 -10.65 4.65 7.12
N ARG A 64 -11.65 3.78 7.27
CA ARG A 64 -11.56 2.59 8.14
C ARG A 64 -11.17 1.34 7.37
N LYS A 65 -11.61 1.22 6.11
CA LYS A 65 -11.41 0.02 5.30
C LYS A 65 -10.83 0.37 3.95
N ILE A 66 -9.82 -0.39 3.52
CA ILE A 66 -9.23 -0.28 2.18
C ILE A 66 -9.27 -1.63 1.48
N ASP A 67 -9.72 -1.63 0.23
CA ASP A 67 -9.64 -2.77 -0.68
C ASP A 67 -8.81 -2.37 -1.90
N ILE A 68 -7.61 -2.94 -2.03
CA ILE A 68 -6.70 -2.70 -3.14
C ILE A 68 -6.64 -3.88 -4.10
N SER A 69 -6.70 -3.57 -5.39
CA SER A 69 -6.55 -4.52 -6.49
C SER A 69 -5.80 -3.84 -7.61
N PHE A 70 -4.53 -4.19 -7.79
CA PHE A 70 -3.66 -3.61 -8.81
C PHE A 70 -3.18 -4.65 -9.81
N ASP A 71 -2.61 -4.18 -10.91
CA ASP A 71 -1.76 -5.01 -11.76
C ASP A 71 -0.46 -5.39 -11.03
N PHE A 72 0.24 -6.37 -11.57
CA PHE A 72 1.43 -6.95 -10.96
C PHE A 72 2.56 -5.92 -10.69
N ILE A 73 2.82 -5.02 -11.66
CA ILE A 73 3.86 -4.00 -11.56
C ILE A 73 3.49 -2.94 -10.52
N SER A 74 2.23 -2.52 -10.54
CA SER A 74 1.67 -1.59 -9.55
C SER A 74 1.81 -2.14 -8.13
N PHE A 75 1.55 -3.43 -7.90
CA PHE A 75 1.78 -4.06 -6.59
C PHE A 75 3.25 -4.05 -6.16
N TYR A 76 4.14 -4.41 -7.08
CA TYR A 76 5.58 -4.39 -6.85
C TYR A 76 6.09 -3.00 -6.41
N ARG A 77 5.64 -1.95 -7.10
CA ARG A 77 5.98 -0.57 -6.76
C ARG A 77 5.36 -0.12 -5.43
N PHE A 78 4.07 -0.40 -5.24
CA PHE A 78 3.35 0.00 -4.03
C PHE A 78 3.95 -0.61 -2.75
N PHE A 79 4.36 -1.87 -2.81
CA PHE A 79 5.02 -2.60 -1.72
C PHE A 79 6.55 -2.48 -1.72
N LYS A 80 7.12 -1.55 -2.50
CA LYS A 80 8.57 -1.25 -2.55
C LYS A 80 9.45 -2.51 -2.75
N VAL A 81 9.05 -3.41 -3.64
CA VAL A 81 9.83 -4.62 -3.95
C VAL A 81 11.10 -4.24 -4.71
N THR A 82 12.29 -4.61 -4.21
CA THR A 82 13.60 -4.26 -4.81
C THR A 82 14.42 -5.47 -5.30
N ALA A 83 13.78 -6.63 -5.48
CA ALA A 83 14.47 -7.86 -5.87
C ALA A 83 14.97 -7.83 -7.33
N GLY A 84 16.17 -8.37 -7.58
CA GLY A 84 16.67 -8.60 -8.95
C GLY A 84 16.84 -7.34 -9.78
N GLU A 85 17.22 -6.22 -9.16
CA GLU A 85 17.35 -4.88 -9.79
C GLU A 85 16.03 -4.22 -10.19
N PHE A 86 14.89 -4.87 -9.95
CA PHE A 86 13.59 -4.25 -10.11
C PHE A 86 13.49 -2.99 -9.23
N GLY A 87 13.08 -1.88 -9.83
CA GLY A 87 12.92 -0.59 -9.14
C GLY A 87 14.21 0.22 -8.92
N LYS A 88 15.40 -0.27 -9.34
CA LYS A 88 16.65 0.50 -9.22
C LYS A 88 16.75 1.66 -10.22
N ASP A 89 16.24 1.47 -11.44
CA ASP A 89 16.49 2.38 -12.57
C ASP A 89 15.27 3.20 -13.02
N CYS A 90 14.09 2.98 -12.41
CA CYS A 90 12.86 3.65 -12.82
C CYS A 90 12.29 4.50 -11.70
N GLN A 91 12.38 5.83 -11.84
CA GLN A 91 11.58 6.75 -11.03
C GLN A 91 10.10 6.44 -11.29
N PRO A 92 9.35 5.97 -10.28
CA PRO A 92 7.96 5.67 -10.50
C PRO A 92 7.20 6.99 -10.74
N ARG A 93 6.34 7.02 -11.76
CA ARG A 93 5.43 8.17 -12.02
C ARG A 93 4.48 8.46 -10.84
N CYS A 94 4.39 7.54 -9.88
CA CYS A 94 3.60 7.66 -8.66
C CYS A 94 4.49 7.26 -7.47
N THR A 95 4.61 8.16 -6.51
CA THR A 95 5.42 7.97 -5.28
C THR A 95 4.62 7.31 -4.15
N LEU A 96 3.32 7.06 -4.35
CA LEU A 96 2.47 6.48 -3.32
C LEU A 96 2.84 5.01 -3.09
N THR A 97 3.11 4.68 -1.83
CA THR A 97 3.50 3.34 -1.37
C THR A 97 2.64 2.94 -0.17
N TYR A 98 2.77 1.71 0.31
CA TYR A 98 2.00 1.18 1.44
C TYR A 98 2.13 2.04 2.71
N ASN A 99 3.18 2.84 2.86
CA ASN A 99 3.34 3.83 3.94
C ASN A 99 2.17 4.83 4.04
N VAL A 100 1.34 4.97 3.00
CA VAL A 100 0.09 5.75 3.07
C VAL A 100 -0.83 5.27 4.20
N PHE A 101 -0.80 3.98 4.55
CA PHE A 101 -1.61 3.43 5.63
C PHE A 101 -1.24 4.00 7.01
N GLU A 102 0.01 4.43 7.21
CA GLU A 102 0.43 5.12 8.45
C GLU A 102 -0.26 6.49 8.62
N ARG A 103 -0.68 7.11 7.51
CA ARG A 103 -1.43 8.37 7.51
C ARG A 103 -2.93 8.17 7.73
N MET A 104 -3.38 6.93 7.95
CA MET A 104 -4.80 6.59 8.16
C MET A 104 -4.98 6.00 9.55
N PRO A 105 -5.08 6.84 10.60
CA PRO A 105 -5.05 6.38 11.99
C PRO A 105 -6.24 5.49 12.37
N TYR A 106 -7.35 5.56 11.62
CA TYR A 106 -8.55 4.74 11.86
C TYR A 106 -8.66 3.53 10.91
N LEU A 107 -7.64 3.24 10.11
CA LEU A 107 -7.61 2.10 9.20
C LEU A 107 -7.59 0.80 10.01
N ASN A 108 -8.71 0.08 10.00
CA ASN A 108 -8.89 -1.16 10.74
C ASN A 108 -8.88 -2.40 9.87
N GLU A 109 -9.16 -2.28 8.57
CA GLU A 109 -9.25 -3.42 7.65
C GLU A 109 -8.54 -3.15 6.32
N ILE A 110 -7.62 -4.04 5.94
CA ILE A 110 -6.91 -4.00 4.66
C ILE A 110 -7.22 -5.29 3.88
N ILE A 111 -7.83 -5.13 2.72
CA ILE A 111 -8.07 -6.22 1.76
C ILE A 111 -7.11 -6.04 0.59
N VAL A 112 -6.28 -7.04 0.33
CA VAL A 112 -5.39 -7.11 -0.83
C VAL A 112 -5.89 -8.19 -1.79
N ARG A 113 -6.31 -7.78 -2.98
CA ARG A 113 -6.69 -8.69 -4.06
C ARG A 113 -5.53 -8.85 -5.01
N LEU A 114 -4.81 -9.95 -4.87
CA LEU A 114 -3.68 -10.27 -5.74
C LEU A 114 -4.17 -10.36 -7.20
N PRO A 115 -3.30 -10.03 -8.18
CA PRO A 115 -3.65 -10.13 -9.58
C PRO A 115 -3.92 -11.61 -9.90
N SER A 116 -5.16 -11.92 -10.30
CA SER A 116 -5.61 -13.30 -10.52
C SER A 116 -5.34 -13.81 -11.94
N ASP A 117 -4.80 -12.97 -12.82
CA ASP A 117 -4.66 -13.33 -14.23
C ASP A 117 -3.60 -14.39 -14.40
N ARG A 118 -4.07 -15.63 -14.56
CA ARG A 118 -3.31 -16.77 -15.05
C ARG A 118 -2.84 -16.43 -16.47
N MET A 119 -1.56 -16.11 -16.61
CA MET A 119 -0.78 -15.99 -17.86
C MET A 119 -1.12 -14.88 -18.86
N LYS A 120 -2.37 -14.41 -19.00
CA LYS A 120 -2.76 -13.50 -20.11
C LYS A 120 -2.20 -12.07 -20.01
N THR A 121 -1.74 -11.64 -18.83
CA THR A 121 -1.15 -10.30 -18.60
C THR A 121 0.33 -10.35 -18.27
N TRP A 122 0.98 -11.52 -18.32
CA TRP A 122 2.40 -11.70 -17.98
C TRP A 122 3.35 -11.41 -19.13
N VAL A 123 2.93 -10.53 -20.03
CA VAL A 123 3.78 -9.99 -21.07
C VAL A 123 4.32 -8.69 -20.51
N ASN A 124 5.65 -8.50 -20.49
CA ASN A 124 6.21 -7.16 -20.34
C ASN A 124 5.65 -6.37 -21.52
N LYS A 125 4.54 -5.65 -21.35
CA LYS A 125 3.99 -4.81 -22.39
C LYS A 125 5.10 -3.80 -22.67
N THR A 126 5.68 -3.92 -23.86
CA THR A 126 6.97 -3.40 -24.34
C THR A 126 7.08 -1.87 -24.39
N HIS A 127 6.25 -1.16 -23.61
CA HIS A 127 6.27 0.29 -23.46
C HIS A 127 6.70 0.75 -22.07
N GLN A 128 7.05 -0.16 -21.15
CA GLN A 128 7.65 0.19 -19.87
C GLN A 128 9.18 0.11 -19.99
N MET A 129 9.90 1.19 -19.64
CA MET A 129 11.37 1.24 -19.59
C MET A 129 11.99 0.34 -18.50
N GLU A 130 11.18 -0.51 -17.87
CA GLU A 130 11.60 -1.39 -16.79
C GLU A 130 12.18 -2.68 -17.34
N ARG A 131 13.19 -3.22 -16.66
CA ARG A 131 13.75 -4.52 -17.02
C ARG A 131 12.66 -5.59 -16.91
N PRO A 132 12.63 -6.55 -17.85
CA PRO A 132 11.72 -7.68 -17.83
C PRO A 132 11.68 -8.35 -16.46
N LEU A 133 10.51 -8.42 -15.81
CA LEU A 133 10.35 -9.24 -14.61
C LEU A 133 10.39 -10.73 -14.94
N PHE A 134 9.94 -11.08 -16.14
CA PHE A 134 9.85 -12.44 -16.65
C PHE A 134 10.87 -12.66 -17.76
N HIS A 135 11.49 -13.84 -17.77
CA HIS A 135 12.18 -14.33 -18.97
C HIS A 135 11.17 -14.50 -20.10
N ILE A 136 11.48 -13.96 -21.28
CA ILE A 136 10.56 -13.92 -22.44
C ILE A 136 10.11 -15.33 -22.85
N THR A 137 11.00 -16.33 -22.72
CA THR A 137 10.74 -17.71 -23.16
C THR A 137 10.48 -18.71 -22.04
N SER A 138 10.68 -18.34 -20.77
CA SER A 138 10.49 -19.24 -19.62
C SER A 138 10.13 -18.46 -18.37
N PRO A 139 8.94 -17.83 -18.32
CA PRO A 139 8.50 -17.12 -17.13
C PRO A 139 8.41 -18.10 -15.95
N CYS A 140 9.13 -17.83 -14.86
CA CYS A 140 8.90 -18.50 -13.58
C CYS A 140 8.05 -17.59 -12.69
N PRO A 141 6.72 -17.51 -12.92
CA PRO A 141 5.86 -16.57 -12.21
C PRO A 141 5.86 -16.81 -10.72
N ARG A 142 5.94 -18.07 -10.29
CA ARG A 142 5.81 -18.46 -8.88
C ARG A 142 6.87 -17.80 -7.99
N MET A 143 8.11 -17.67 -8.45
CA MET A 143 9.15 -17.00 -7.66
C MET A 143 8.85 -15.51 -7.48
N ILE A 144 8.36 -14.87 -8.53
CA ILE A 144 8.06 -13.44 -8.56
C ILE A 144 6.84 -13.16 -7.65
N TYR A 145 5.77 -13.95 -7.76
CA TYR A 145 4.65 -13.89 -6.81
C TYR A 145 5.10 -14.11 -5.36
N ARG A 146 6.03 -15.03 -5.10
CA ARG A 146 6.56 -15.24 -3.74
C ARG A 146 7.26 -14.01 -3.18
N ILE A 147 8.12 -13.36 -3.97
CA ILE A 147 8.79 -12.13 -3.53
C ILE A 147 7.74 -11.07 -3.15
N LEU A 148 6.68 -10.92 -3.96
CA LEU A 148 5.58 -10.01 -3.65
C LEU A 148 4.85 -10.42 -2.37
N TYR A 149 4.48 -11.69 -2.21
CA TYR A 149 3.80 -12.21 -1.02
C TYR A 149 4.61 -11.93 0.24
N GLU A 150 5.92 -12.15 0.17
CA GLU A 150 6.82 -11.92 1.29
C GLU A 150 6.88 -10.45 1.69
N ARG A 151 6.89 -9.52 0.73
CA ARG A 151 6.86 -8.08 1.00
C ARG A 151 5.50 -7.59 1.49
N ILE A 152 4.40 -8.15 0.98
CA ILE A 152 3.05 -7.86 1.51
C ILE A 152 2.95 -8.33 2.96
N ALA A 153 3.45 -9.54 3.27
CA ALA A 153 3.42 -10.10 4.62
C ALA A 153 4.21 -9.23 5.60
N GLU A 154 5.40 -8.79 5.21
CA GLU A 154 6.24 -7.88 6.02
C GLU A 154 5.56 -6.51 6.21
N ALA A 155 5.08 -5.89 5.13
CA ALA A 155 4.49 -4.55 5.17
C ALA A 155 3.18 -4.48 5.97
N LEU A 156 2.42 -5.57 6.02
CA LEU A 156 1.11 -5.63 6.67
C LEU A 156 1.12 -6.39 8.00
N ALA A 157 2.28 -6.83 8.49
CA ALA A 157 2.39 -7.62 9.71
C ALA A 157 1.81 -6.91 10.94
N THR A 158 1.95 -5.59 11.02
CA THR A 158 1.51 -4.78 12.17
C THR A 158 0.02 -4.42 12.15
N TYR A 159 -0.74 -4.90 11.17
CA TYR A 159 -2.16 -4.55 11.00
C TYR A 159 -3.04 -5.74 11.43
N GLU A 160 -3.99 -5.49 12.33
CA GLU A 160 -4.80 -6.54 12.95
C GLU A 160 -5.71 -7.29 11.96
N ASN A 161 -6.45 -6.56 11.12
CA ASN A 161 -7.40 -7.19 10.18
C ASN A 161 -6.94 -7.04 8.72
N VAL A 162 -6.05 -7.94 8.33
CA VAL A 162 -5.59 -8.06 6.94
C VAL A 162 -6.24 -9.28 6.30
N SER A 163 -6.73 -9.13 5.06
CA SER A 163 -7.11 -10.26 4.22
C SER A 163 -6.43 -10.17 2.87
N VAL A 164 -5.81 -11.27 2.44
CA VAL A 164 -5.20 -11.37 1.11
C VAL A 164 -5.95 -12.43 0.32
N ARG A 165 -6.33 -12.10 -0.91
CA ARG A 165 -7.16 -12.94 -1.78
C ARG A 165 -6.47 -13.19 -3.12
N ASN A 166 -6.94 -14.20 -3.86
CA ASN A 166 -6.45 -14.58 -5.19
C ASN A 166 -5.00 -15.09 -5.19
N PHE A 167 -4.62 -15.88 -4.19
CA PHE A 167 -3.34 -16.60 -4.23
C PHE A 167 -3.26 -17.52 -5.45
N LEU A 168 -2.04 -17.73 -5.96
CA LEU A 168 -1.80 -18.61 -7.10
C LEU A 168 -2.21 -20.07 -6.79
N SER A 169 -2.09 -20.48 -5.53
CA SER A 169 -2.49 -21.79 -5.02
C SER A 169 -2.63 -21.76 -3.50
N GLU A 170 -3.41 -22.69 -2.94
CA GLU A 170 -3.58 -22.84 -1.48
C GLU A 170 -2.26 -23.05 -0.73
N THR A 171 -1.28 -23.69 -1.36
CA THR A 171 0.06 -23.88 -0.76
C THR A 171 0.78 -22.55 -0.53
N GLU A 172 0.65 -21.60 -1.45
CA GLU A 172 1.24 -20.27 -1.30
C GLU A 172 0.48 -19.44 -0.26
N GLU A 173 -0.85 -19.59 -0.18
CA GLU A 173 -1.68 -18.96 0.85
C GLU A 173 -1.26 -19.42 2.26
N LYS A 174 -1.14 -20.75 2.48
CA LYS A 174 -0.68 -21.31 3.76
C LYS A 174 0.71 -20.79 4.15
N ARG A 175 1.61 -20.67 3.17
CA ARG A 175 2.97 -20.14 3.38
C ARG A 175 2.93 -18.66 3.76
N PHE A 176 2.11 -17.86 3.08
CA PHE A 176 1.93 -16.44 3.38
C PHE A 176 1.47 -16.22 4.82
N TRP A 177 0.40 -16.89 5.25
CA TRP A 177 -0.14 -16.75 6.60
C TRP A 177 0.81 -17.27 7.68
N ARG A 178 1.62 -18.29 7.38
CA ARG A 178 2.71 -18.71 8.29
C ARG A 178 3.73 -17.59 8.47
N LYS A 179 4.06 -16.86 7.41
CA LYS A 179 5.06 -15.79 7.45
C LYS A 179 4.56 -14.56 8.23
N ILE A 180 3.30 -14.17 8.06
CA ILE A 180 2.70 -13.08 8.88
C ILE A 180 2.79 -13.41 10.37
N LYS A 181 2.44 -14.64 10.77
CA LYS A 181 2.55 -15.06 12.18
C LYS A 181 3.98 -15.02 12.72
N LEU A 182 5.00 -15.21 11.88
CA LEU A 182 6.40 -15.11 12.30
C LEU A 182 6.80 -13.65 12.57
N PHE A 183 6.22 -12.70 11.84
CA PHE A 183 6.47 -11.27 12.08
C PHE A 183 5.70 -10.73 13.30
N ASP A 184 4.58 -11.36 13.64
CA ASP A 184 3.75 -11.03 14.81
C ASP A 184 4.26 -11.68 16.11
N ALA A 185 5.15 -12.67 16.01
CA ALA A 185 5.79 -13.26 17.19
C ALA A 185 6.86 -12.29 17.71
N PRO A 186 6.71 -11.70 18.92
CA PRO A 186 7.78 -10.91 19.49
C PRO A 186 9.00 -11.82 19.68
N GLU A 187 10.15 -11.39 19.18
CA GLU A 187 11.42 -12.02 19.52
C GLU A 187 11.47 -12.11 21.05
N THR A 188 11.42 -13.34 21.55
CA THR A 188 11.63 -13.62 22.97
C THR A 188 13.10 -13.35 23.20
N VAL A 189 13.43 -12.12 23.58
CA VAL A 189 14.76 -11.75 24.06
C VAL A 189 14.96 -12.50 25.37
N GLN A 190 15.57 -13.68 25.29
CA GLN A 190 16.12 -14.35 26.45
C GLN A 190 17.41 -13.62 26.81
N TYR A 191 17.37 -12.85 27.90
CA TYR A 191 18.55 -12.42 28.64
C TYR A 191 18.99 -13.52 29.60
#